data_AF-W7KN08-F1
#
_entry.id   AF-W7KN08-F1
#
_cell.length_a   1.000
_cell.length_b   1.000
_cell.length_c   1.000
_cell.angle_alpha   90.00
_cell.angle_beta   90.00
_cell.angle_gamma   90.00
#
_symmetry.space_group_name_H-M   'P 1'
#
loop_
_entity.id
_entity.type
_entity.pdbx_description
1 polymer ?
#
loop_
_entity_poly.entity_id
_entity_poly.type
_entity_poly.pdbx_seq_one_letter_code
_entity_poly.pdbx_strand_id
1 'polypeptide(L)'
;MKVFEDYFSEIQTDMVAICLEYVENKADEIFIYCSYEPEMYVFDFFYRINGKIVHKHQLNDAIKELDSQQYQIYDVSRERQKAALKIGNQNLKLIHKKCEDFNKEMPTEMKLYYNVKQNSLKGKYRYDLVYTNDD
;
A
#
# COMPACT_ATOMS: atom_id res chain seq x y z
N MET A 1 -11.27 21.09 14.37
CA MET A 1 -11.32 19.71 14.90
C MET A 1 -11.37 18.79 13.70
N LYS A 2 -10.54 17.74 13.66
CA LYS A 2 -10.52 16.79 12.55
C LYS A 2 -11.73 15.85 12.63
N VAL A 3 -12.32 15.49 11.50
CA VAL A 3 -13.35 14.45 11.40
C VAL A 3 -12.72 13.08 11.09
N PHE A 4 -13.52 12.01 11.14
CA PHE A 4 -13.04 10.65 10.85
C PHE A 4 -12.33 10.58 9.49
N GLU A 5 -12.93 11.17 8.46
CA GLU A 5 -12.43 11.17 7.08
C GLU A 5 -11.07 11.86 6.95
N ASP A 6 -10.78 12.88 7.78
CA ASP A 6 -9.47 13.54 7.81
C ASP A 6 -8.41 12.56 8.31
N TYR A 7 -8.65 11.90 9.45
CA TYR A 7 -7.72 10.90 9.99
C TYR A 7 -7.54 9.71 9.06
N PHE A 8 -8.64 9.21 8.49
CA PHE A 8 -8.62 8.07 7.59
C PHE A 8 -7.79 8.38 6.33
N SER A 9 -7.99 9.56 5.74
CA SER A 9 -7.23 9.99 4.55
C SER A 9 -5.76 10.28 4.85
N GLU A 10 -5.44 10.85 6.02
CA GLU A 10 -4.07 11.07 6.45
C GLU A 10 -3.30 9.76 6.60
N ILE A 11 -3.89 8.75 7.25
CA ILE A 11 -3.22 7.46 7.44
C ILE A 11 -3.02 6.74 6.11
N GLN A 12 -3.97 6.86 5.17
CA GLN A 12 -3.80 6.34 3.82
C GLN A 12 -2.70 7.06 3.05
N THR A 13 -2.54 8.37 3.28
CA THR A 13 -1.43 9.15 2.73
C THR A 13 -0.10 8.65 3.30
N ASP A 14 -0.03 8.32 4.58
CA ASP A 14 1.16 7.72 5.20
C ASP A 14 1.47 6.33 4.61
N MET A 15 0.45 5.52 4.29
CA MET A 15 0.64 4.25 3.56
C MET A 15 1.23 4.47 2.16
N VAL A 16 0.76 5.47 1.43
CA VAL A 16 1.34 5.84 0.13
C VAL A 16 2.77 6.34 0.29
N ALA A 17 3.05 7.16 1.31
CA ALA A 17 4.37 7.74 1.55
C ALA A 17 5.44 6.66 1.79
N ILE A 18 5.15 5.64 2.64
CA ILE A 18 6.10 4.54 2.84
C ILE A 18 6.30 3.72 1.56
N CYS A 19 5.26 3.51 0.77
CA CYS A 19 5.37 2.80 -0.52
C CYS A 19 6.14 3.62 -1.56
N LEU A 20 6.02 4.95 -1.58
CA LEU A 20 6.80 5.86 -2.42
C LEU A 20 8.28 5.87 -2.01
N GLU A 21 8.56 5.94 -0.71
CA GLU A 21 9.91 5.88 -0.16
C GLU A 21 10.61 4.57 -0.54
N TYR A 22 9.89 3.45 -0.52
CA TYR A 22 10.42 2.14 -0.89
C TYR A 22 10.95 2.09 -2.34
N VAL A 23 10.33 2.86 -3.24
CA VAL A 23 10.74 2.96 -4.65
C VAL A 23 11.46 4.27 -4.98
N GLU A 24 11.96 5.00 -3.98
CA GLU A 24 12.67 6.27 -4.16
C GLU A 24 11.88 7.29 -5.02
N ASN A 25 10.55 7.28 -4.92
CA ASN A 25 9.62 8.07 -5.75
C ASN A 25 9.66 7.75 -7.26
N LYS A 26 10.26 6.62 -7.66
CA LYS A 26 10.41 6.18 -9.06
C LYS A 26 9.50 5.01 -9.36
N ALA A 27 8.19 5.29 -9.47
CA ALA A 27 7.20 4.35 -9.98
C ALA A 27 6.14 5.10 -10.80
N ASP A 28 5.45 4.39 -11.70
CA ASP A 28 4.31 4.94 -12.44
C ASP A 28 3.06 4.95 -11.55
N GLU A 29 2.82 3.81 -10.89
CA GLU A 29 1.63 3.55 -10.08
C GLU A 29 1.97 2.67 -8.88
N ILE A 30 1.22 2.84 -7.78
CA ILE A 30 1.30 2.02 -6.57
C ILE A 30 -0.06 1.40 -6.31
N PHE A 31 -0.07 0.10 -6.05
CA PHE A 31 -1.24 -0.65 -5.61
C PHE A 31 -0.98 -1.12 -4.19
N ILE A 32 -1.84 -0.71 -3.25
CA ILE A 32 -1.75 -1.11 -1.84
C ILE A 32 -2.96 -1.98 -1.53
N TYR A 33 -2.69 -3.12 -0.92
CA TYR A 33 -3.68 -4.07 -0.47
C TYR A 33 -3.65 -4.17 1.05
N CYS A 34 -4.81 -4.01 1.67
CA CYS A 34 -5.00 -4.22 3.09
C CYS A 34 -6.18 -5.18 3.31
N SER A 35 -6.07 -6.07 4.29
CA SER A 35 -7.22 -6.82 4.79
C SER A 35 -7.19 -6.96 6.31
N TYR A 36 -8.38 -7.11 6.89
CA TYR A 36 -8.60 -7.37 8.31
C TYR A 36 -9.67 -8.47 8.46
N GLU A 37 -9.22 -9.73 8.46
CA GLU A 37 -10.06 -10.93 8.57
C GLU A 37 -9.20 -12.08 9.13
N PRO A 38 -9.77 -13.09 9.79
CA PRO A 38 -10.36 -13.08 11.16
C PRO A 38 -9.38 -12.51 12.21
N GLU A 39 -9.44 -11.19 12.46
CA GLU A 39 -8.50 -10.44 13.31
C GLU A 39 -7.03 -10.39 12.83
N MET A 40 -6.73 -10.88 11.62
CA MET A 40 -5.40 -10.80 11.03
C MET A 40 -5.27 -9.54 10.19
N TYR A 41 -4.25 -8.73 10.49
CA TYR A 41 -3.87 -7.59 9.67
C TYR A 41 -2.94 -8.04 8.56
N VAL A 42 -3.32 -7.76 7.33
CA VAL A 42 -2.48 -7.93 6.15
C VAL A 42 -2.29 -6.57 5.50
N PHE A 43 -1.05 -6.25 5.20
CA PHE A 43 -0.65 -5.11 4.39
C PHE A 43 0.33 -5.62 3.35
N ASP A 44 0.06 -5.39 2.08
CA ASP A 44 0.98 -5.65 0.99
C ASP A 44 0.87 -4.57 -0.10
N PHE A 45 1.86 -4.52 -0.98
CA PHE A 45 1.91 -3.51 -2.03
C PHE A 45 2.69 -4.00 -3.26
N PHE A 46 2.28 -3.47 -4.40
CA PHE A 46 2.79 -3.78 -5.74
C PHE A 46 2.92 -2.48 -6.54
N TYR A 47 3.67 -2.53 -7.63
CA TYR A 47 3.97 -1.34 -8.42
C TYR A 47 3.74 -1.58 -9.89
N ARG A 48 3.44 -0.49 -10.60
CA ARG A 48 3.75 -0.39 -12.03
C ARG A 48 5.02 0.43 -12.20
N ILE A 49 6.01 -0.14 -12.87
CA ILE A 49 7.27 0.53 -13.23
C ILE A 49 7.54 0.23 -14.69
N ASN A 50 7.78 1.27 -15.49
CA ASN A 50 7.98 1.18 -16.93
C ASN A 50 6.85 0.39 -17.63
N GLY A 51 5.60 0.63 -17.21
CA GLY A 51 4.43 -0.06 -17.74
C GLY A 51 4.21 -1.49 -17.22
N LYS A 52 5.18 -2.09 -16.52
CA LYS A 52 5.11 -3.46 -16.01
C LYS A 52 4.66 -3.53 -14.55
N ILE A 53 3.76 -4.47 -14.25
CA ILE A 53 3.35 -4.74 -12.89
C ILE A 53 4.35 -5.70 -12.25
N VAL A 54 4.91 -5.32 -11.10
CA VAL A 54 5.91 -6.11 -10.36
C VAL A 54 5.64 -6.07 -8.85
N HIS A 55 5.98 -7.17 -8.18
CA HIS A 55 6.01 -7.20 -6.72
C HIS A 55 7.20 -6.43 -6.17
N LYS A 56 7.12 -6.00 -4.90
CA LYS A 56 8.20 -5.29 -4.19
C LYS A 56 9.58 -5.97 -4.23
N HIS A 57 9.65 -7.29 -4.33
CA HIS A 57 10.92 -8.03 -4.43
C HIS A 57 11.45 -8.17 -5.88
N GLN A 58 10.66 -7.76 -6.87
CA GLN A 58 10.92 -7.91 -8.31
C GLN A 58 11.13 -6.55 -9.01
N LEU A 59 11.25 -5.45 -8.27
CA LEU A 59 11.36 -4.11 -8.86
C LEU A 59 12.48 -4.00 -9.90
N ASN A 60 13.61 -4.66 -9.63
CA ASN A 60 14.77 -4.63 -10.51
C ASN A 60 14.55 -5.41 -11.83
N ASP A 61 13.54 -6.27 -11.92
CA ASP A 61 13.18 -6.98 -13.16
C ASP A 61 12.42 -6.06 -14.14
N ALA A 62 11.80 -4.99 -13.65
CA ALA A 62 11.14 -3.98 -14.50
C ALA A 62 12.11 -2.97 -15.14
N ILE A 63 13.37 -2.91 -14.67
CA ILE A 63 14.38 -1.97 -15.17
C ILE A 63 15.35 -2.64 -16.17
N LYS A 64 15.60 -3.94 -16.02
CA LYS A 64 16.56 -4.70 -16.86
C LYS A 64 16.27 -4.67 -18.37
N GLU A 65 15.06 -4.32 -18.79
CA GLU A 65 14.68 -4.27 -20.21
C GLU A 65 14.90 -2.92 -20.89
N LEU A 66 15.22 -1.86 -20.15
CA LEU A 66 15.53 -0.57 -20.73
C LEU A 66 17.04 -0.46 -20.94
N ASP A 67 17.45 -0.70 -22.18
CA ASP A 67 18.83 -0.65 -22.64
C ASP A 67 19.46 0.73 -22.32
N SER A 68 20.51 0.72 -21.50
CA SER A 68 21.50 1.80 -21.33
C SER A 68 21.03 3.20 -20.86
N GLN A 69 21.36 3.54 -19.61
CA GLN A 69 21.94 4.83 -19.13
C GLN A 69 21.48 5.31 -17.74
N GLN A 70 20.51 4.67 -17.10
CA GLN A 70 20.23 4.91 -15.68
C GLN A 70 20.10 3.57 -14.93
N TYR A 71 21.22 3.09 -14.39
CA TYR A 71 21.22 1.95 -13.47
C TYR A 71 20.59 2.37 -12.14
N GLN A 72 19.26 2.52 -12.12
CA GLN A 72 18.52 2.55 -10.88
C GLN A 72 18.39 1.09 -10.41
N ILE A 73 18.94 0.80 -9.23
CA ILE A 73 18.77 -0.47 -8.55
C ILE A 73 18.04 -0.18 -7.24
N TYR A 74 16.85 -0.74 -7.09
CA TYR A 74 16.10 -0.62 -5.83
C TYR A 74 16.67 -1.57 -4.78
N ASP A 75 16.68 -1.12 -3.53
CA ASP A 75 16.93 -1.96 -2.37
C ASP A 75 15.75 -2.91 -2.12
N VAL A 76 15.84 -4.10 -2.72
CA VAL A 76 14.86 -5.19 -2.53
C VAL A 76 15.26 -6.14 -1.40
N SER A 77 16.14 -5.73 -0.48
CA SER A 77 16.56 -6.55 0.66
C SER A 77 15.37 -6.99 1.53
N ARG A 78 15.53 -8.12 2.22
CA ARG A 78 14.49 -8.63 3.13
C ARG A 78 14.23 -7.65 4.27
N GLU A 79 15.28 -6.97 4.73
CA GLU A 79 15.26 -5.97 5.79
C GLU A 79 14.40 -4.77 5.38
N ARG A 80 14.65 -4.21 4.19
CA ARG A 80 13.87 -3.08 3.64
C ARG A 80 12.41 -3.48 3.43
N GLN A 81 12.15 -4.66 2.87
CA GLN A 81 10.79 -5.19 2.70
C GLN A 81 10.05 -5.35 4.04
N LYS A 82 10.70 -5.95 5.04
CA LYS A 82 10.12 -6.14 6.38
C LYS A 82 9.82 -4.79 7.05
N ALA A 83 10.70 -3.81 6.91
CA ALA A 83 10.50 -2.48 7.48
C ALA A 83 9.27 -1.80 6.87
N ALA A 84 9.15 -1.78 5.54
CA ALA A 84 8.00 -1.18 4.84
C ALA A 84 6.68 -1.89 5.21
N LEU A 85 6.66 -3.22 5.21
CA LEU A 85 5.49 -4.01 5.61
C LEU A 85 5.09 -3.75 7.07
N LYS A 86 6.06 -3.60 7.98
CA LYS A 86 5.80 -3.32 9.38
C LYS A 86 5.14 -1.95 9.56
N ILE A 87 5.64 -0.92 8.89
CA ILE A 87 5.07 0.44 8.93
C ILE A 87 3.65 0.44 8.34
N GLY A 88 3.45 -0.19 7.18
CA GLY A 88 2.11 -0.31 6.59
C GLY A 88 1.11 -1.05 7.48
N ASN A 89 1.53 -2.12 8.16
CA ASN A 89 0.71 -2.80 9.16
C ASN A 89 0.40 -1.91 10.38
N GLN A 90 1.34 -1.06 10.82
CA GLN A 90 1.08 -0.10 11.89
C GLN A 90 0.04 0.94 11.47
N ASN A 91 0.12 1.44 10.23
CA ASN A 91 -0.88 2.33 9.66
C ASN A 91 -2.26 1.65 9.60
N LEU A 92 -2.32 0.38 9.19
CA LEU A 92 -3.58 -0.37 9.14
C LEU A 92 -4.22 -0.54 10.52
N LYS A 93 -3.41 -0.82 11.55
CA LYS A 93 -3.88 -0.85 12.95
C LYS A 93 -4.37 0.51 13.43
N LEU A 94 -3.74 1.60 12.98
CA LEU A 94 -4.18 2.95 13.30
C LEU A 94 -5.51 3.30 12.62
N ILE A 95 -5.72 2.84 11.38
CA ILE A 95 -7.04 2.93 10.72
C ILE A 95 -8.09 2.23 11.59
N HIS A 96 -7.84 0.98 12.00
CA HIS A 96 -8.79 0.23 12.81
C HIS A 96 -9.11 0.96 14.14
N LYS A 97 -8.08 1.44 14.85
CA LYS A 97 -8.26 2.25 16.06
C LYS A 97 -9.14 3.48 15.79
N LYS A 98 -8.97 4.16 14.66
CA LYS A 98 -9.78 5.33 14.30
C LYS A 98 -11.21 4.95 13.94
N CYS A 99 -11.44 3.78 13.35
CA CYS A 99 -12.79 3.26 13.18
C CYS A 99 -13.47 3.08 14.55
N GLU A 100 -12.80 2.45 15.52
CA GLU A 100 -13.30 2.28 16.89
C GLU A 100 -13.58 3.63 17.58
N ASP A 101 -12.59 4.54 17.59
CA ASP A 101 -12.69 5.87 18.23
C ASP A 101 -13.90 6.68 17.74
N PHE A 102 -14.31 6.49 16.48
CA PHE A 102 -15.42 7.21 15.83
C PHE A 102 -16.67 6.33 15.63
N ASN A 103 -16.72 5.14 16.21
CA ASN A 103 -17.82 4.18 16.08
C ASN A 103 -18.18 3.87 14.61
N LYS A 104 -17.16 3.65 13.78
CA LYS A 104 -17.25 3.23 12.38
C LYS A 104 -16.84 1.77 12.24
N GLU A 105 -17.37 1.09 11.23
CA GLU A 105 -16.93 -0.25 10.88
C GLU A 105 -15.53 -0.22 10.25
N MET A 106 -14.69 -1.18 10.60
CA MET A 106 -13.42 -1.43 9.95
C MET A 106 -13.67 -2.14 8.61
N PRO A 107 -13.16 -1.63 7.48
CA PRO A 107 -13.22 -2.37 6.22
C PRO A 107 -12.47 -3.70 6.33
N THR A 108 -13.10 -4.77 5.85
CA THR A 108 -12.50 -6.11 5.75
C THR A 108 -11.42 -6.16 4.67
N GLU A 109 -11.60 -5.38 3.59
CA GLU A 109 -10.63 -5.21 2.51
C GLU A 109 -10.53 -3.73 2.11
N MET A 110 -9.31 -3.26 1.91
CA MET A 110 -9.02 -1.97 1.27
C MET A 110 -8.04 -2.15 0.12
N LYS A 111 -8.42 -1.61 -1.04
CA LYS A 111 -7.58 -1.54 -2.23
C LYS A 111 -7.32 -0.08 -2.56
N LEU A 112 -6.08 0.37 -2.39
CA LEU A 112 -5.68 1.72 -2.75
C LEU A 112 -4.89 1.70 -4.06
N TYR A 113 -5.19 2.65 -4.91
CA TYR A 113 -4.50 2.91 -6.17
C TYR A 113 -3.98 4.35 -6.13
N TYR A 114 -2.66 4.49 -6.21
CA TYR A 114 -1.99 5.79 -6.28
C TYR A 114 -1.31 5.94 -7.64
N ASN A 115 -1.64 7.02 -8.35
CA ASN A 115 -0.96 7.41 -9.58
C ASN A 115 0.07 8.49 -9.26
N VAL A 116 1.35 8.18 -9.48
CA VAL A 116 2.46 9.06 -9.08
C VAL A 116 2.47 10.35 -9.89
N LYS A 117 2.28 10.24 -11.22
CA LYS A 117 2.29 11.39 -12.13
C LYS A 117 1.11 12.35 -11.88
N GLN A 118 -0.06 11.80 -11.57
CA GLN A 118 -1.27 12.58 -11.31
C GLN A 118 -1.37 13.04 -9.84
N ASN A 119 -0.47 12.58 -8.97
CA ASN A 119 -0.53 12.77 -7.52
C ASN A 119 -1.95 12.50 -6.96
N SER A 120 -2.54 11.37 -7.34
CA SER A 120 -3.94 11.07 -7.05
C SER A 120 -4.09 9.71 -6.39
N LEU A 121 -4.80 9.68 -5.26
CA LEU A 121 -5.15 8.47 -4.54
C LEU A 121 -6.62 8.12 -4.75
N LYS A 122 -6.90 6.85 -5.04
CA LYS A 122 -8.25 6.29 -5.09
C LYS A 122 -8.31 5.06 -4.18
N GLY A 123 -9.35 4.98 -3.36
CA GLY A 123 -9.59 3.82 -2.49
C GLY A 123 -10.87 3.11 -2.87
N LYS A 124 -10.86 1.77 -2.79
CA LYS A 124 -12.05 0.92 -2.77
C LYS A 124 -12.06 0.15 -1.46
N TYR A 125 -13.21 0.10 -0.82
CA TYR A 125 -13.41 -0.50 0.49
C TYR A 125 -14.53 -1.54 0.40
N ARG A 126 -14.33 -2.68 1.07
CA ARG A 126 -15.38 -3.69 1.29
C ARG A 126 -15.50 -3.93 2.79
N TYR A 127 -16.70 -4.33 3.20
CA TYR A 127 -17.06 -4.63 4.59
C TYR A 127 -17.55 -6.08 4.76
N ASP A 128 -17.87 -6.76 3.65
CA ASP A 128 -18.17 -8.19 3.66
C ASP A 128 -16.87 -9.01 3.76
N LEU A 129 -16.92 -10.18 4.41
CA LEU A 129 -15.78 -11.09 4.47
C LEU A 129 -15.38 -11.56 3.06
N VAL A 130 -14.08 -11.48 2.76
CA VAL A 130 -13.44 -11.78 1.47
C VAL A 130 -12.87 -13.18 1.46
N TYR A 131 -12.28 -13.65 2.56
CA TYR A 131 -11.61 -14.96 2.64
C TYR A 131 -12.36 -15.97 3.48
N THR A 132 -13.15 -15.53 4.46
CA THR A 132 -13.88 -16.46 5.36
C THR A 132 -15.09 -17.14 4.70
N ASN A 133 -15.44 -16.75 3.47
CA ASN A 133 -16.55 -17.32 2.69
C ASN A 133 -16.11 -18.31 1.60
N ASP A 134 -14.79 -18.52 1.41
CA ASP A 134 -14.28 -19.54 0.50
C ASP A 134 -14.12 -20.85 1.28
N ASP A 135 -15.16 -21.71 1.21
CA ASP A 135 -15.16 -23.12 1.65
C ASP A 135 -14.25 -24.02 0.79
#